data_AF-A0A4Q9PY85-F1
#
_entry.id   AF-A0A4Q9PY85-F1
#
_cell.length_a   1.000
_cell.length_b   1.000
_cell.length_c   1.000
_cell.angle_alpha   90.00
_cell.angle_beta   90.00
_cell.angle_gamma   90.00
#
_symmetry.space_group_name_H-M   'P 1'
#
loop_
_entity.id
_entity.type
_entity.pdbx_description
1 polymer ?
#
loop_
_entity_poly.entity_id
_entity_poly.type
_entity_poly.pdbx_seq_one_letter_code
_entity_poly.pdbx_strand_id
1 'polypeptide(L)'
;MSKKDDDNISEDYPYQWTPKSEGNLQDFLGKYKPSMVQNDGTKPWLWVAKSDRPREVEDAEAAIKEAADYLTEVTDRVQKIQNDDSIPVRANKKKGLKSKKELREEVQNEATQKLKEIAVRHGYVSGKWLIFAPPEKVDMIWSSLANSLVSGPLSSTSAFLAKVATSPQNDTPNYSHLICVYMPDAYDQGSVTEVMKVLLRNHGINLMGVKTNLYTSIGLDSKHPSGVSSTVWKNTALMKDTEIKALKDEYYAELNAAKTAAVEEAASKKAESGAATRPKPKPKLKDKAGADDPFASDDEGDTEDTKPTSKKAAKPAPSSGSKAKRPVPKKAKVANDFASDSDDGEAEAARKAEVKAKKAGTTKKRKGAELDEEVEEEAPKKKRGRA
;
A
#
# COMPACT_ATOMS: atom_id res chain seq x y z
N MET A 1 -21.80 6.70 17.34
CA MET A 1 -20.79 6.07 18.22
C MET A 1 -19.44 6.57 17.76
N SER A 2 -18.86 7.57 18.42
CA SER A 2 -17.48 7.99 18.10
C SER A 2 -16.58 6.79 18.31
N LYS A 3 -15.84 6.40 17.27
CA LYS A 3 -14.67 5.54 17.45
C LYS A 3 -13.81 6.22 18.52
N LYS A 4 -13.45 5.47 19.55
CA LYS A 4 -12.48 5.90 20.56
C LYS A 4 -11.25 6.37 19.78
N ASP A 5 -10.73 7.56 20.09
CA ASP A 5 -9.58 8.09 19.37
C ASP A 5 -8.37 7.20 19.72
N ASP A 6 -8.03 6.28 18.82
CA ASP A 6 -6.95 5.30 18.97
C ASP A 6 -5.56 5.97 19.03
N ASP A 7 -5.51 7.30 18.90
CA ASP A 7 -4.30 8.11 19.04
C ASP A 7 -4.08 8.67 20.45
N ASN A 8 -5.08 8.58 21.35
CA ASN A 8 -4.96 9.02 22.73
C ASN A 8 -4.58 7.84 23.65
N ILE A 9 -3.52 8.01 24.45
CA ILE A 9 -3.00 6.98 25.36
C ILE A 9 -2.80 7.58 26.74
N SER A 10 -3.23 6.84 27.76
CA SER A 10 -2.91 7.13 29.17
C SER A 10 -1.41 7.01 29.43
N GLU A 11 -0.86 7.85 30.30
CA GLU A 11 0.57 7.82 30.67
C GLU A 11 1.03 6.46 31.22
N ASP A 12 0.13 5.72 31.88
CA ASP A 12 0.39 4.40 32.46
C ASP A 12 0.25 3.22 31.47
N TYR A 13 0.26 3.47 30.15
CA TYR A 13 0.03 2.39 29.19
C TYR A 13 1.22 1.42 29.10
N PRO A 14 1.05 0.13 29.48
CA PRO A 14 2.19 -0.80 29.62
C PRO A 14 2.90 -1.14 28.30
N TYR A 15 2.26 -0.86 27.16
CA TYR A 15 2.77 -1.14 25.82
C TYR A 15 3.36 0.11 25.16
N GLN A 16 3.72 1.10 25.96
CA GLN A 16 4.45 2.28 25.54
C GLN A 16 5.85 2.26 26.12
N TRP A 17 6.84 2.42 25.25
CA TRP A 17 8.22 2.69 25.66
C TRP A 17 8.57 4.15 25.42
N THR A 18 9.19 4.77 26.41
CA THR A 18 9.79 6.10 26.35
C THR A 18 11.18 6.05 26.99
N PRO A 19 12.05 7.04 26.78
CA PRO A 19 13.35 7.10 27.46
C PRO A 19 13.25 7.17 28.99
N LYS A 20 12.07 7.50 29.55
CA LYS A 20 11.80 7.52 31.00
C LYS A 20 11.27 6.18 31.53
N SER A 21 10.89 5.27 30.65
CA SER A 21 10.35 3.96 31.05
C SER A 21 11.42 3.12 31.74
N GLU A 22 11.00 2.29 32.69
CA GLU A 22 11.91 1.34 33.35
C GLU A 22 12.31 0.23 32.36
N GLY A 23 13.55 0.28 31.87
CA GLY A 23 14.12 -0.75 31.00
C GLY A 23 14.66 -0.22 29.68
N ASN A 24 15.52 -1.02 29.05
CA ASN A 24 16.10 -0.66 27.77
C ASN A 24 15.11 -0.95 26.62
N LEU A 25 15.32 -0.31 25.46
CA LEU A 25 14.47 -0.48 24.28
C LEU A 25 14.48 -1.93 23.76
N GLN A 26 15.61 -2.63 23.84
CA GLN A 26 15.73 -4.01 23.34
C GLN A 26 14.89 -4.99 24.16
N ASP A 27 14.86 -4.84 25.47
CA ASP A 27 14.05 -5.66 26.37
C ASP A 27 12.56 -5.47 26.05
N PHE A 28 12.15 -4.22 25.80
CA PHE A 28 10.78 -3.91 25.36
C PHE A 28 10.44 -4.56 24.02
N LEU A 29 11.29 -4.41 23.01
CA LEU A 29 11.08 -5.00 21.67
C LEU A 29 11.14 -6.53 21.70
N GLY A 30 11.97 -7.11 22.56
CA GLY A 30 12.07 -8.55 22.75
C GLY A 30 10.83 -9.13 23.44
N LYS A 31 10.28 -8.40 24.42
CA LYS A 31 9.08 -8.79 25.18
C LYS A 31 7.79 -8.60 24.39
N TYR A 32 7.67 -7.51 23.63
CA TYR A 32 6.45 -7.13 22.92
C TYR A 32 6.68 -7.11 21.41
N LYS A 33 6.52 -8.28 20.78
CA LYS A 33 6.57 -8.43 19.32
C LYS A 33 5.20 -8.20 18.71
N PRO A 34 5.04 -7.28 17.73
CA PRO A 34 3.75 -7.02 17.09
C PRO A 34 3.06 -8.28 16.54
N SER A 35 3.83 -9.23 16.02
CA SER A 35 3.31 -10.50 15.49
C SER A 35 2.75 -11.44 16.57
N MET A 36 3.26 -11.35 17.80
CA MET A 36 2.91 -12.26 18.90
C MET A 36 1.91 -11.66 19.88
N VAL A 37 1.90 -10.34 20.04
CA VAL A 37 0.92 -9.66 20.89
C VAL A 37 -0.42 -9.69 20.16
N GLN A 38 -1.39 -10.40 20.72
CA GLN A 38 -2.75 -10.43 20.19
C GLN A 38 -3.57 -9.25 20.70
N ASN A 39 -4.37 -8.69 19.80
CA ASN A 39 -5.35 -7.66 20.11
C ASN A 39 -6.58 -8.29 20.80
N ASP A 40 -6.61 -8.24 22.12
CA ASP A 40 -7.73 -8.65 22.97
C ASP A 40 -8.74 -7.51 23.21
N GLY A 41 -8.66 -6.42 22.43
CA GLY A 41 -9.43 -5.19 22.62
C GLY A 41 -8.84 -4.25 23.68
N THR A 42 -7.92 -4.72 24.52
CA THR A 42 -7.19 -3.89 25.51
C THR A 42 -5.78 -3.52 25.03
N LYS A 43 -5.25 -4.27 24.05
CA LYS A 43 -3.87 -4.14 23.54
C LYS A 43 -3.81 -3.88 22.03
N PRO A 44 -4.51 -2.89 21.48
CA PRO A 44 -4.53 -2.72 20.02
C PRO A 44 -3.20 -2.20 19.44
N TRP A 45 -2.33 -1.60 20.26
CA TRP A 45 -1.16 -0.85 19.75
C TRP A 45 0.07 -1.00 20.65
N LEU A 46 1.25 -1.06 20.04
CA LEU A 46 2.54 -0.85 20.71
C LEU A 46 3.11 0.51 20.31
N TRP A 47 3.77 1.20 21.24
CA TRP A 47 4.26 2.56 21.04
C TRP A 47 5.71 2.73 21.47
N VAL A 48 6.45 3.52 20.70
CA VAL A 48 7.83 3.93 21.01
C VAL A 48 7.95 5.42 20.75
N ALA A 49 8.32 6.19 21.77
CA ALA A 49 8.53 7.62 21.69
C ALA A 49 10.03 7.96 21.79
N LYS A 50 10.48 8.96 21.03
CA LYS A 50 11.85 9.50 21.12
C LYS A 50 12.05 10.32 22.40
N SER A 51 11.01 11.02 22.83
CA SER A 51 11.00 11.92 24.00
C SER A 51 9.60 12.01 24.57
N ASP A 52 9.41 12.85 25.59
CA ASP A 52 8.08 13.25 26.01
C ASP A 52 7.27 13.77 24.82
N ARG A 53 5.96 13.54 24.89
CA ARG A 53 5.05 13.97 23.84
C ARG A 53 5.09 15.49 23.70
N PRO A 54 4.98 16.02 22.47
CA PRO A 54 4.61 17.42 22.28
C PRO A 54 3.33 17.70 23.09
N ARG A 55 3.26 18.89 23.69
CA ARG A 55 2.12 19.34 24.48
C ARG A 55 0.81 19.14 23.70
N GLU A 56 -0.22 18.66 24.39
CA GLU A 56 -1.55 18.53 23.81
C GLU A 56 -2.03 19.88 23.28
N VAL A 57 -2.69 19.84 22.11
CA VAL A 57 -3.21 21.05 21.47
C VAL A 57 -4.48 21.44 22.20
N GLU A 58 -4.46 22.58 22.89
CA GLU A 58 -5.57 23.06 23.73
C GLU A 58 -6.87 23.24 22.93
N ASP A 59 -6.78 23.58 21.64
CA ASP A 59 -7.93 23.82 20.75
C ASP A 59 -8.32 22.61 19.86
N ALA A 60 -7.85 21.39 20.18
CA ALA A 60 -8.10 20.20 19.36
C ALA A 60 -9.61 19.90 19.19
N GLU A 61 -10.40 19.98 20.26
CA GLU A 61 -11.84 19.69 20.21
C GLU A 61 -12.60 20.68 19.33
N ALA A 62 -12.23 21.97 19.38
CA ALA A 62 -12.81 23.01 18.55
C ALA A 62 -12.52 22.75 17.07
N ALA A 63 -11.26 22.39 16.76
CA ALA A 63 -10.85 22.02 15.41
C ALA A 63 -11.63 20.81 14.87
N ILE A 64 -11.79 19.76 15.69
CA ILE A 64 -12.52 18.55 15.32
C ILE A 64 -13.97 18.86 15.01
N LYS A 65 -14.64 19.65 15.87
CA LYS A 65 -16.04 20.02 15.66
C LYS A 65 -16.24 20.83 14.38
N GLU A 66 -15.44 21.89 14.20
CA GLU A 66 -15.54 22.73 13.00
C GLU A 66 -15.27 21.92 11.71
N ALA A 67 -14.26 21.06 11.72
CA ALA A 67 -13.94 20.21 10.59
C ALA A 67 -15.00 19.14 10.32
N ALA A 68 -15.62 18.56 11.35
CA ALA A 68 -16.69 17.57 11.20
C ALA A 68 -17.98 18.19 10.62
N ASP A 69 -18.36 19.38 11.09
CA ASP A 69 -19.50 20.13 10.57
C ASP A 69 -19.27 20.46 9.08
N TYR A 70 -18.07 20.95 8.74
CA TYR A 70 -17.70 21.24 7.36
C TYR A 70 -17.64 19.98 6.47
N LEU A 71 -17.11 18.86 6.98
CA LEU A 71 -17.07 17.60 6.24
C LEU A 71 -18.47 17.06 5.93
N THR A 72 -19.42 17.27 6.83
CA THR A 72 -20.83 16.94 6.63
C THR A 72 -21.42 17.78 5.49
N GLU A 73 -21.18 19.10 5.51
CA GLU A 73 -21.60 20.00 4.43
C GLU A 73 -21.01 19.60 3.07
N VAL A 74 -19.72 19.28 3.01
CA VAL A 74 -19.04 18.81 1.80
C VAL A 74 -19.68 17.52 1.29
N THR A 75 -20.03 16.61 2.19
CA THR A 75 -20.71 15.35 1.84
C THR A 75 -22.07 15.61 1.19
N ASP A 76 -22.87 16.52 1.75
CA ASP A 76 -24.16 16.91 1.19
C ASP A 76 -24.01 17.58 -0.18
N ARG A 77 -23.02 18.47 -0.35
CA ARG A 77 -22.71 19.10 -1.64
C ARG A 77 -22.35 18.06 -2.69
N VAL A 78 -21.52 17.08 -2.35
CA VAL A 78 -21.13 15.98 -3.26
C VAL A 78 -22.33 15.11 -3.63
N GLN A 79 -23.20 14.78 -2.67
CA GLN A 79 -24.43 14.03 -2.93
C GLN A 79 -25.39 14.80 -3.84
N LYS A 80 -25.55 16.11 -3.64
CA LYS A 80 -26.36 16.96 -4.55
C LYS A 80 -25.82 16.92 -5.98
N ILE A 81 -24.51 17.03 -6.18
CA ILE A 81 -23.89 16.92 -7.52
C ILE A 81 -24.12 15.53 -8.13
N GLN A 82 -24.11 14.47 -7.32
CA GLN A 82 -24.36 13.11 -7.80
C GLN A 82 -25.82 12.93 -8.25
N ASN A 83 -26.77 13.45 -7.47
CA ASN A 83 -28.21 13.28 -7.68
C ASN A 83 -28.83 14.30 -8.65
N ASP A 84 -28.07 15.31 -9.08
CA ASP A 84 -28.56 16.29 -10.05
C ASP A 84 -28.50 15.73 -11.49
N ASP A 85 -29.66 15.42 -12.05
CA ASP A 85 -29.82 14.90 -13.42
C ASP A 85 -29.54 15.94 -14.50
N SER A 86 -29.47 17.23 -14.14
CA SER A 86 -29.13 18.30 -15.09
C SER A 86 -27.63 18.38 -15.40
N ILE A 87 -26.78 17.81 -14.52
CA ILE A 87 -25.33 17.84 -14.70
C ILE A 87 -24.91 16.67 -15.60
N PRO A 88 -24.22 16.92 -16.73
CA PRO A 88 -23.82 15.86 -17.64
C PRO A 88 -22.75 14.94 -17.01
N VAL A 89 -22.89 13.63 -17.25
CA VAL A 89 -21.94 12.62 -16.77
C VAL A 89 -20.56 12.80 -17.43
N ARG A 90 -20.52 13.25 -18.68
CA ARG A 90 -19.29 13.56 -19.43
C ARG A 90 -19.19 15.04 -19.71
N ALA A 91 -17.98 15.59 -19.60
CA ALA A 91 -17.73 17.00 -19.85
C ALA A 91 -18.02 17.32 -21.32
N ASN A 92 -18.71 18.43 -21.57
CA ASN A 92 -18.94 18.92 -22.93
C ASN A 92 -18.22 20.26 -23.11
N LYS A 93 -16.93 20.18 -23.45
CA LYS A 93 -16.06 21.35 -23.64
C LYS A 93 -16.59 22.34 -24.69
N LYS A 94 -17.40 21.90 -25.65
CA LYS A 94 -18.02 22.78 -26.68
C LYS A 94 -19.13 23.67 -26.13
N LYS A 95 -19.77 23.29 -25.01
CA LYS A 95 -20.84 24.05 -24.35
C LYS A 95 -20.41 24.66 -23.01
N GLY A 96 -19.13 24.53 -22.64
CA GLY A 96 -18.62 25.00 -21.35
C GLY A 96 -19.16 24.26 -20.11
N LEU A 97 -19.88 23.15 -20.30
CA LEU A 97 -20.51 22.40 -19.19
C LEU A 97 -19.50 21.44 -18.56
N LYS A 98 -19.19 21.69 -17.27
CA LYS A 98 -18.39 20.80 -16.41
C LYS A 98 -19.15 19.49 -16.16
N SER A 99 -18.41 18.40 -16.08
CA SER A 99 -18.96 17.08 -15.74
C SER A 99 -19.25 16.93 -14.25
N LYS A 100 -20.10 15.95 -13.89
CA LYS A 100 -20.26 15.52 -12.49
C LYS A 100 -18.93 15.19 -11.81
N LYS A 101 -17.96 14.63 -12.55
CA LYS A 101 -16.64 14.28 -12.01
C LYS A 101 -15.83 15.54 -11.66
N GLU A 102 -15.72 16.48 -12.60
CA GLU A 102 -14.95 17.73 -12.42
C GLU A 102 -15.51 18.57 -11.27
N LEU A 103 -16.84 18.69 -11.16
CA LEU A 103 -17.48 19.42 -10.06
C LEU A 103 -17.23 18.78 -8.70
N ARG A 104 -17.23 17.44 -8.61
CA ARG A 104 -16.87 16.75 -7.35
C ARG A 104 -15.41 16.97 -6.99
N GLU A 105 -14.50 16.87 -7.96
CA GLU A 105 -13.06 17.09 -7.72
C GLU A 105 -12.79 18.53 -7.26
N GLU A 106 -13.51 19.53 -7.80
CA GLU A 106 -13.42 20.92 -7.35
C GLU A 106 -13.87 21.07 -5.89
N VAL A 107 -15.01 20.50 -5.53
CA VAL A 107 -15.51 20.50 -4.14
C VAL A 107 -14.56 19.76 -3.19
N GLN A 108 -13.98 18.64 -3.63
CA GLN A 108 -13.02 17.85 -2.82
C GLN A 108 -11.69 18.60 -2.61
N ASN A 109 -11.24 19.35 -3.62
CA ASN A 109 -10.04 20.19 -3.52
C ASN A 109 -10.28 21.39 -2.60
N GLU A 110 -11.42 22.07 -2.73
CA GLU A 110 -11.84 23.14 -1.80
C GLU A 110 -11.92 22.61 -0.36
N ALA A 111 -12.50 21.41 -0.19
CA ALA A 111 -12.60 20.76 1.11
C ALA A 111 -11.22 20.50 1.73
N THR A 112 -10.27 20.00 0.94
CA THR A 112 -8.90 19.75 1.39
C THR A 112 -8.20 21.03 1.87
N GLN A 113 -8.39 22.14 1.16
CA GLN A 113 -7.80 23.43 1.55
C GLN A 113 -8.44 23.99 2.82
N LYS A 114 -9.76 23.97 2.92
CA LYS A 114 -10.47 24.43 4.13
C LYS A 114 -10.13 23.59 5.36
N LEU A 115 -10.03 22.26 5.22
CA LEU A 115 -9.63 21.41 6.34
C LEU A 115 -8.19 21.70 6.77
N LYS A 116 -7.29 22.02 5.84
CA LYS A 116 -5.95 22.52 6.16
C LYS A 116 -6.00 23.85 6.91
N GLU A 117 -6.79 24.81 6.47
CA GLU A 117 -6.96 26.10 7.15
C GLU A 117 -7.47 25.93 8.59
N ILE A 118 -8.44 25.05 8.80
CA ILE A 118 -8.97 24.72 10.14
C ILE A 118 -7.84 24.12 11.00
N ALA A 119 -7.12 23.13 10.49
CA ALA A 119 -6.01 22.49 11.20
C ALA A 119 -4.94 23.51 11.62
N VAL A 120 -4.52 24.38 10.70
CA VAL A 120 -3.49 25.40 10.97
C VAL A 120 -3.98 26.46 11.96
N ARG A 121 -5.23 26.92 11.82
CA ARG A 121 -5.80 27.96 12.69
C ARG A 121 -5.86 27.53 14.15
N HIS A 122 -6.21 26.27 14.40
CA HIS A 122 -6.31 25.69 15.75
C HIS A 122 -5.01 25.00 16.20
N GLY A 123 -3.93 25.04 15.40
CA GLY A 123 -2.68 24.36 15.71
C GLY A 123 -2.75 22.82 15.70
N TYR A 124 -3.87 22.22 15.25
CA TYR A 124 -4.04 20.77 15.18
C TYR A 124 -3.48 20.17 13.88
N VAL A 125 -2.18 20.45 13.64
CA VAL A 125 -1.46 20.16 12.39
C VAL A 125 -0.69 18.85 12.39
N SER A 126 -0.62 18.16 13.53
CA SER A 126 0.10 16.90 13.65
C SER A 126 -0.49 15.81 12.77
N GLY A 127 0.37 14.89 12.34
CA GLY A 127 -0.04 13.78 11.51
C GLY A 127 0.94 12.63 11.52
N LYS A 128 0.68 11.66 10.65
CA LYS A 128 1.41 10.39 10.62
C LYS A 128 1.60 9.85 9.22
N TRP A 129 2.77 9.27 8.98
CA TRP A 129 3.01 8.37 7.86
C TRP A 129 2.30 7.05 8.10
N LEU A 130 1.61 6.54 7.08
CA LEU A 130 0.97 5.22 7.11
C LEU A 130 1.82 4.18 6.37
N ILE A 131 2.15 3.09 7.05
CA ILE A 131 2.96 1.98 6.56
C ILE A 131 2.20 0.68 6.78
N PHE A 132 2.06 -0.15 5.74
CA PHE A 132 1.52 -1.49 5.88
C PHE A 132 2.66 -2.50 5.78
N ALA A 133 2.91 -3.19 6.90
CA ALA A 133 3.95 -4.22 7.00
C ALA A 133 3.30 -5.61 6.92
N PRO A 134 3.86 -6.53 6.11
CA PRO A 134 3.40 -7.91 6.09
C PRO A 134 3.77 -8.62 7.41
N PRO A 135 2.97 -9.59 7.87
CA PRO A 135 3.11 -10.19 9.20
C PRO A 135 4.44 -10.93 9.37
N GLU A 136 5.05 -11.43 8.30
CA GLU A 136 6.33 -12.14 8.36
C GLU A 136 7.52 -11.19 8.63
N LYS A 137 7.36 -9.89 8.34
CA LYS A 137 8.43 -8.89 8.45
C LYS A 137 8.14 -7.81 9.49
N VAL A 138 6.94 -7.77 10.07
CA VAL A 138 6.52 -6.69 10.97
C VAL A 138 7.47 -6.51 12.15
N ASP A 139 7.91 -7.60 12.79
CA ASP A 139 8.77 -7.51 13.98
C ASP A 139 10.14 -6.90 13.64
N MET A 140 10.70 -7.29 12.50
CA MET A 140 11.98 -6.75 12.01
C MET A 140 11.84 -5.27 11.63
N ILE A 141 10.79 -4.91 10.89
CA ILE A 141 10.52 -3.52 10.49
C ILE A 141 10.28 -2.65 11.72
N TRP A 142 9.45 -3.11 12.66
CA TRP A 142 9.14 -2.42 13.89
C TRP A 142 10.39 -2.20 14.75
N SER A 143 11.19 -3.25 14.95
CA SER A 143 12.43 -3.14 15.72
C SER A 143 13.41 -2.16 15.07
N SER A 144 13.57 -2.22 13.74
CA SER A 144 14.43 -1.29 12.99
C SER A 144 13.96 0.17 13.12
N LEU A 145 12.67 0.41 12.98
CA LEU A 145 12.07 1.75 13.12
C LEU A 145 12.19 2.29 14.54
N ALA A 146 11.87 1.49 15.55
CA ALA A 146 11.94 1.88 16.95
C ALA A 146 13.38 2.28 17.33
N ASN A 147 14.37 1.48 16.95
CA ASN A 147 15.78 1.81 17.15
C ASN A 147 16.19 3.09 16.42
N SER A 148 15.76 3.24 15.17
CA SER A 148 16.07 4.42 14.36
C SER A 148 15.46 5.70 14.94
N LEU A 149 14.23 5.62 15.47
CA LEU A 149 13.54 6.74 16.08
C LEU A 149 14.24 7.24 17.35
N VAL A 150 14.80 6.33 18.14
CA VAL A 150 15.43 6.65 19.43
C VAL A 150 16.87 7.09 19.28
N SER A 151 17.67 6.38 18.49
CA SER A 151 19.12 6.60 18.41
C SER A 151 19.72 6.45 17.01
N GLY A 152 18.90 6.40 15.96
CA GLY A 152 19.36 6.24 14.58
C GLY A 152 18.92 7.38 13.66
N PRO A 153 18.86 7.15 12.34
CA PRO A 153 18.58 8.19 11.35
C PRO A 153 17.26 8.95 11.58
N LEU A 154 16.18 8.27 11.99
CA LEU A 154 14.90 8.93 12.25
C LEU A 154 14.97 9.88 13.44
N SER A 155 15.83 9.62 14.43
CA SER A 155 16.03 10.49 15.58
C SER A 155 16.56 11.88 15.20
N SER A 156 17.21 12.01 14.03
CA SER A 156 17.70 13.31 13.52
C SER A 156 16.61 14.13 12.79
N THR A 157 15.44 13.54 12.53
CA THR A 157 14.32 14.18 11.83
C THR A 157 13.27 14.74 12.81
N SER A 158 12.20 15.30 12.28
CA SER A 158 11.03 15.74 13.06
C SER A 158 10.16 14.60 13.63
N ALA A 159 10.43 13.34 13.27
CA ALA A 159 9.65 12.20 13.79
C ALA A 159 9.86 12.03 15.30
N PHE A 160 8.77 11.88 16.06
CA PHE A 160 8.84 11.84 17.53
C PHE A 160 8.20 10.60 18.17
N LEU A 161 7.30 9.92 17.45
CA LEU A 161 6.54 8.78 17.98
C LEU A 161 6.27 7.79 16.85
N ALA A 162 6.35 6.51 17.17
CA ALA A 162 5.90 5.44 16.28
C ALA A 162 4.89 4.55 17.01
N LYS A 163 3.93 4.03 16.25
CA LYS A 163 2.97 3.03 16.71
C LYS A 163 2.84 1.88 15.74
N VAL A 164 2.52 0.70 16.25
CA VAL A 164 2.25 -0.48 15.42
C VAL A 164 1.04 -1.23 15.95
N ALA A 165 0.17 -1.66 15.03
CA ALA A 165 -0.98 -2.49 15.33
C ALA A 165 -0.52 -3.88 15.78
N THR A 166 -1.12 -4.38 16.84
CA THR A 166 -0.93 -5.77 17.30
C THR A 166 -1.69 -6.76 16.41
N SER A 167 -1.31 -8.03 16.51
CA SER A 167 -1.89 -9.09 15.70
C SER A 167 -3.40 -9.24 15.98
N PRO A 168 -4.25 -9.39 14.94
CA PRO A 168 -5.68 -9.56 15.13
C PRO A 168 -5.98 -10.86 15.88
N GLN A 169 -7.08 -10.89 16.63
CA GLN A 169 -7.49 -12.08 17.38
C GLN A 169 -7.78 -13.28 16.48
N ASN A 170 -8.31 -13.02 15.28
CA ASN A 170 -8.62 -14.03 14.29
C ASN A 170 -7.62 -13.93 13.14
N ASP A 171 -7.18 -15.08 12.65
CA ASP A 171 -6.32 -15.16 11.48
C ASP A 171 -7.07 -14.61 10.26
N THR A 172 -6.52 -13.57 9.65
CA THR A 172 -7.14 -12.86 8.53
C THR A 172 -6.25 -13.02 7.31
N PRO A 173 -6.76 -13.62 6.21
CA PRO A 173 -5.97 -13.79 5.01
C PRO A 173 -5.46 -12.45 4.50
N ASN A 174 -4.18 -12.39 4.12
CA ASN A 174 -3.52 -11.18 3.63
C ASN A 174 -3.53 -10.00 4.62
N TYR A 175 -3.58 -10.28 5.92
CA TYR A 175 -3.45 -9.25 6.94
C TYR A 175 -2.13 -8.48 6.79
N SER A 176 -2.17 -7.20 7.08
CA SER A 176 -0.98 -6.36 7.17
C SER A 176 -1.07 -5.51 8.42
N HIS A 177 0.00 -5.44 9.18
CA HIS A 177 0.09 -4.58 10.35
C HIS A 177 0.23 -3.13 9.91
N LEU A 178 -0.60 -2.25 10.49
CA LEU A 178 -0.45 -0.82 10.32
C LEU A 178 0.63 -0.29 11.27
N ILE A 179 1.68 0.29 10.71
CA ILE A 179 2.67 1.07 11.43
C ILE A 179 2.42 2.55 11.12
N CYS A 180 2.43 3.40 12.13
CA CYS A 180 2.40 4.85 11.93
C CYS A 180 3.63 5.52 12.54
N VAL A 181 4.20 6.50 11.83
CA VAL A 181 5.29 7.35 12.32
C VAL A 181 4.79 8.78 12.35
N TYR A 182 4.78 9.40 13.54
CA TYR A 182 4.18 10.70 13.80
C TYR A 182 5.19 11.84 13.66
N MET A 183 4.67 12.97 13.21
CA MET A 183 5.39 14.23 13.02
C MET A 183 4.56 15.40 13.57
N PRO A 184 5.23 16.46 14.08
CA PRO A 184 4.55 17.56 14.76
C PRO A 184 3.68 18.38 13.80
N ASP A 185 4.12 18.55 12.56
CA ASP A 185 3.38 19.25 11.51
C ASP A 185 3.39 18.41 10.23
N ALA A 186 2.22 17.96 9.81
CA ALA A 186 2.03 17.21 8.59
C ALA A 186 1.89 18.11 7.34
N TYR A 187 1.75 19.42 7.49
CA TYR A 187 1.68 20.38 6.38
C TYR A 187 3.04 20.99 6.03
N ASP A 188 4.05 20.86 6.90
CA ASP A 188 5.43 21.16 6.56
C ASP A 188 6.00 20.10 5.60
N GLN A 189 5.94 20.41 4.32
CA GLN A 189 6.43 19.55 3.25
C GLN A 189 7.93 19.20 3.41
N GLY A 190 8.74 20.10 3.97
CA GLY A 190 10.19 19.89 4.16
C GLY A 190 10.44 18.76 5.15
N SER A 191 9.93 18.91 6.37
CA SER A 191 10.02 17.90 7.42
C SER A 191 9.38 16.57 7.00
N VAL A 192 8.24 16.62 6.32
CA VAL A 192 7.57 15.41 5.80
C VAL A 192 8.44 14.64 4.81
N THR A 193 9.09 15.37 3.89
CA THR A 193 9.95 14.78 2.86
C THR A 193 11.25 14.25 3.46
N GLU A 194 11.80 14.91 4.49
CA GLU A 194 12.98 14.42 5.22
C GLU A 194 12.69 13.07 5.90
N VAL A 195 11.59 12.96 6.64
CA VAL A 195 11.17 11.70 7.26
C VAL A 195 10.97 10.62 6.20
N MET A 196 10.34 10.95 5.07
CA MET A 196 10.15 10.04 3.94
C MET A 196 11.48 9.51 3.39
N LYS A 197 12.48 10.39 3.20
CA LYS A 197 13.81 9.99 2.70
C LYS A 197 14.46 8.95 3.60
N VAL A 198 14.41 9.16 4.92
CA VAL A 198 14.97 8.22 5.90
C VAL A 198 14.21 6.88 5.87
N LEU A 199 12.88 6.91 5.87
CA LEU A 199 12.06 5.70 5.80
C LEU A 199 12.32 4.86 4.54
N LEU A 200 12.63 5.52 3.42
CA LEU A 200 12.97 4.86 2.17
C LEU A 200 14.40 4.32 2.18
N ARG A 201 15.38 5.18 2.48
CA ARG A 201 16.81 4.91 2.29
C ARG A 201 17.43 4.03 3.38
N ASN A 202 16.93 4.12 4.61
CA ASN A 202 17.49 3.41 5.76
C ASN A 202 16.64 2.20 6.18
N HIS A 203 15.39 2.12 5.70
CA HIS A 203 14.47 1.06 6.10
C HIS A 203 13.80 0.33 4.91
N GLY A 204 13.89 0.85 3.69
CA GLY A 204 13.30 0.22 2.49
C GLY A 204 11.78 0.10 2.54
N ILE A 205 11.08 1.01 3.24
CA ILE A 205 9.66 0.84 3.55
C ILE A 205 8.77 1.35 2.41
N ASN A 206 7.66 0.64 2.16
CA ASN A 206 6.57 1.11 1.31
C ASN A 206 5.63 2.03 2.11
N LEU A 207 5.63 3.31 1.77
CA LEU A 207 4.77 4.33 2.37
C LEU A 207 3.46 4.44 1.59
N MET A 208 2.34 4.66 2.27
CA MET A 208 1.05 4.93 1.60
C MET A 208 0.77 6.43 1.41
N GLY A 209 1.18 7.23 2.39
CA GLY A 209 0.92 8.66 2.43
C GLY A 209 0.84 9.18 3.86
N VAL A 210 0.68 10.50 3.97
CA VAL A 210 0.56 11.19 5.25
C VAL A 210 -0.90 11.49 5.52
N LYS A 211 -1.37 11.08 6.71
CA LYS A 211 -2.70 11.39 7.21
C LYS A 211 -2.58 12.28 8.44
N THR A 212 -3.36 13.37 8.50
CA THR A 212 -3.40 14.23 9.68
C THR A 212 -4.20 13.60 10.81
N ASN A 213 -3.90 14.01 12.04
CA ASN A 213 -4.67 13.59 13.20
C ASN A 213 -6.11 14.13 13.10
N LEU A 214 -6.29 15.37 12.62
CA LEU A 214 -7.62 15.93 12.34
C LEU A 214 -8.47 15.02 11.43
N TYR A 215 -7.91 14.51 10.33
CA TYR A 215 -8.64 13.60 9.42
C TYR A 215 -9.02 12.29 10.12
N THR A 216 -8.22 11.85 11.08
CA THR A 216 -8.50 10.64 11.87
C THR A 216 -9.64 10.90 12.85
N SER A 217 -9.59 12.00 13.60
CA SER A 217 -10.60 12.38 14.59
C SER A 217 -11.98 12.68 13.99
N ILE A 218 -12.03 13.25 12.76
CA ILE A 218 -13.32 13.48 12.05
C ILE A 218 -13.82 12.23 11.30
N GLY A 219 -13.11 11.10 11.35
CA GLY A 219 -13.51 9.87 10.68
C GLY A 219 -13.36 9.87 9.16
N LEU A 220 -12.50 10.74 8.60
CA LEU A 220 -12.24 10.78 7.17
C LEU A 220 -11.35 9.59 6.77
N ASP A 221 -11.92 8.62 6.08
CA ASP A 221 -11.23 7.45 5.53
C ASP A 221 -11.32 7.40 3.99
N SER A 222 -10.67 6.41 3.37
CA SER A 222 -10.64 6.29 1.90
C SER A 222 -11.99 5.91 1.27
N LYS A 223 -12.97 5.48 2.09
CA LYS A 223 -14.31 5.09 1.66
C LYS A 223 -15.36 6.12 2.11
N HIS A 224 -14.92 7.28 2.62
CA HIS A 224 -15.82 8.29 3.15
C HIS A 224 -16.72 8.87 2.04
N PRO A 225 -18.03 9.05 2.27
CA PRO A 225 -18.98 9.51 1.24
C PRO A 225 -18.63 10.85 0.58
N SER A 226 -17.90 11.72 1.28
CA SER A 226 -17.39 12.98 0.71
C SER A 226 -16.45 12.79 -0.50
N GLY A 227 -15.78 11.63 -0.58
CA GLY A 227 -14.72 11.37 -1.56
C GLY A 227 -13.47 12.26 -1.44
N VAL A 228 -13.32 13.05 -0.36
CA VAL A 228 -12.09 13.76 -0.04
C VAL A 228 -10.97 12.76 0.24
N SER A 229 -9.75 13.02 -0.24
CA SER A 229 -8.60 12.13 0.01
C SER A 229 -8.33 12.01 1.51
N SER A 230 -8.19 10.78 1.99
CA SER A 230 -7.88 10.49 3.39
C SER A 230 -6.43 10.78 3.78
N THR A 231 -5.61 11.20 2.82
CA THR A 231 -4.21 11.62 3.00
C THR A 231 -4.00 13.01 2.43
N VAL A 232 -3.19 13.81 3.13
CA VAL A 232 -2.79 15.16 2.72
C VAL A 232 -1.65 15.09 1.70
N TRP A 233 -0.72 14.16 1.91
CA TRP A 233 0.39 13.93 0.98
C TRP A 233 0.36 12.50 0.45
N LYS A 234 0.52 12.37 -0.87
CA LYS A 234 0.88 11.13 -1.55
C LYS A 234 2.38 11.14 -1.81
N ASN A 235 3.00 9.96 -1.88
CA ASN A 235 4.45 9.85 -2.10
C ASN A 235 4.90 10.60 -3.36
N THR A 236 4.15 10.45 -4.46
CA THR A 236 4.42 11.11 -5.76
C THR A 236 4.28 12.63 -5.74
N ALA A 237 3.54 13.18 -4.77
CA ALA A 237 3.43 14.62 -4.59
C ALA A 237 4.64 15.23 -3.88
N LEU A 238 5.40 14.41 -3.14
CA LEU A 238 6.58 14.83 -2.38
C LEU A 238 7.88 14.58 -3.15
N MET A 239 7.93 13.48 -3.91
CA MET A 239 9.13 13.02 -4.59
C MET A 239 8.76 12.27 -5.88
N LYS A 240 9.64 12.31 -6.89
CA LYS A 240 9.44 11.55 -8.14
C LYS A 240 9.62 10.05 -7.88
N ASP A 241 8.83 9.22 -8.57
CA ASP A 241 8.90 7.76 -8.44
C ASP A 241 10.30 7.18 -8.72
N THR A 242 11.05 7.80 -9.62
CA THR A 242 12.43 7.39 -9.93
C THR A 242 13.38 7.55 -8.74
N GLU A 243 13.22 8.63 -7.98
CA GLU A 243 14.04 8.90 -6.79
C GLU A 243 13.60 8.01 -5.62
N ILE A 244 12.29 7.81 -5.46
CA ILE A 244 11.74 6.87 -4.47
C ILE A 244 12.29 5.45 -4.71
N LYS A 245 12.31 5.00 -5.97
CA LYS A 245 12.84 3.69 -6.35
C LYS A 245 14.35 3.62 -6.10
N ALA A 246 15.12 4.62 -6.52
CA ALA A 246 16.56 4.65 -6.30
C ALA A 246 16.94 4.55 -4.82
N LEU A 247 16.28 5.30 -3.94
CA LEU A 247 16.54 5.24 -2.49
C LEU A 247 16.28 3.86 -1.90
N LYS A 248 15.23 3.16 -2.37
CA LYS A 248 14.94 1.79 -1.93
C LYS A 248 15.93 0.78 -2.50
N ASP A 249 16.29 0.92 -3.77
CA ASP A 249 17.24 0.03 -4.43
C ASP A 249 18.61 0.11 -3.74
N GLU A 250 19.06 1.32 -3.35
CA GLU A 250 20.27 1.52 -2.55
C GLU A 250 20.19 0.81 -1.19
N TYR A 251 19.06 0.92 -0.48
CA TYR A 251 18.85 0.19 0.78
C TYR A 251 18.99 -1.33 0.60
N TYR A 252 18.31 -1.89 -0.40
CA TYR A 252 18.36 -3.33 -0.64
C TYR A 252 19.73 -3.79 -1.16
N ALA A 253 20.44 -2.96 -1.92
CA ALA A 253 21.81 -3.23 -2.35
C ALA A 253 22.75 -3.32 -1.14
N GLU A 254 22.69 -2.36 -0.21
CA GLU A 254 23.47 -2.39 1.03
C GLU A 254 23.12 -3.58 1.92
N LEU A 255 21.83 -3.88 2.05
CA LEU A 255 21.36 -5.02 2.83
C LEU A 255 21.83 -6.36 2.25
N ASN A 256 21.88 -6.48 0.92
CA ASN A 256 22.42 -7.67 0.25
C ASN A 256 23.94 -7.74 0.37
N ALA A 257 24.66 -6.63 0.21
CA ALA A 257 26.11 -6.58 0.40
C ALA A 257 26.51 -6.96 1.83
N ALA A 258 25.81 -6.44 2.85
CA ALA A 258 26.05 -6.79 4.25
C ALA A 258 25.78 -8.28 4.54
N LYS A 259 24.76 -8.87 3.92
CA LYS A 259 24.50 -10.32 4.01
C LYS A 259 25.63 -11.14 3.39
N THR A 260 26.11 -10.77 2.20
CA THR A 260 27.22 -11.47 1.54
C THR A 260 28.49 -11.40 2.39
N ALA A 261 28.83 -10.20 2.90
CA ALA A 261 30.00 -10.00 3.76
C ALA A 261 29.90 -10.84 5.05
N ALA A 262 28.73 -10.90 5.69
CA ALA A 262 28.53 -11.71 6.89
C ALA A 262 28.69 -13.23 6.63
N VAL A 263 28.27 -13.71 5.45
CA VAL A 263 28.46 -15.11 5.04
C VAL A 263 29.93 -15.42 4.80
N GLU A 264 30.66 -14.51 4.13
CA GLU A 264 32.10 -14.65 3.89
C GLU A 264 32.91 -14.60 5.20
N GLU A 265 32.54 -13.72 6.13
CA GLU A 265 33.19 -13.64 7.45
C GLU A 265 32.91 -14.90 8.30
N ALA A 266 31.69 -15.43 8.26
CA ALA A 266 31.34 -16.67 8.95
C ALA A 266 32.05 -17.90 8.32
N ALA A 267 32.24 -17.92 7.00
CA ALA A 267 32.99 -18.96 6.31
C ALA A 267 34.49 -18.89 6.66
N SER A 268 35.05 -17.69 6.74
CA SER A 268 36.45 -17.44 7.10
C SER A 268 36.73 -17.84 8.56
N LYS A 269 35.84 -17.49 9.50
CA LYS A 269 35.94 -17.91 10.91
C LYS A 269 35.82 -19.43 11.08
N LYS A 270 35.04 -20.12 10.24
CA LYS A 270 34.99 -21.60 10.21
C LYS A 270 36.25 -22.24 9.64
N ALA A 271 36.94 -21.58 8.71
CA ALA A 271 38.21 -22.04 8.15
C ALA A 271 39.40 -21.81 9.11
N GLU A 272 39.37 -20.74 9.90
CA GLU A 272 40.40 -20.44 10.92
C GLU A 272 40.20 -21.22 12.23
N SER A 273 38.96 -21.62 12.57
CA SER A 273 38.71 -22.57 13.66
C SER A 273 39.01 -24.00 13.20
N GLY A 274 40.29 -24.33 13.02
CA GLY A 274 40.78 -25.67 12.71
C GLY A 274 40.44 -26.69 13.81
N ALA A 275 39.21 -27.19 13.85
CA ALA A 275 38.89 -28.44 14.51
C ALA A 275 39.21 -29.58 13.55
N ALA A 276 40.41 -30.14 13.68
CA ALA A 276 40.82 -31.35 13.00
C ALA A 276 39.96 -32.54 13.45
N THR A 277 38.80 -32.74 12.83
CA THR A 277 38.10 -34.03 12.90
C THR A 277 38.82 -35.03 12.00
N ARG A 278 39.64 -35.88 12.63
CA ARG A 278 40.16 -37.13 12.06
C ARG A 278 39.05 -37.90 11.30
N PRO A 279 39.33 -38.47 10.11
CA PRO A 279 38.38 -39.34 9.43
C PRO A 279 38.17 -40.62 10.25
N LYS A 280 36.94 -40.88 10.71
CA LYS A 280 36.57 -42.18 11.28
C LYS A 280 36.63 -43.26 10.19
N PRO A 281 37.17 -44.46 10.48
CA PRO A 281 37.35 -45.51 9.50
C PRO A 281 36.01 -46.15 9.12
N LYS A 282 35.87 -46.50 7.83
CA LYS A 282 34.78 -47.34 7.30
C LYS A 282 34.88 -48.74 7.93
N PRO A 283 33.83 -49.30 8.56
CA PRO A 283 33.79 -50.72 8.85
C PRO A 283 33.37 -51.48 7.59
N LYS A 284 34.29 -52.27 7.03
CA LYS A 284 33.94 -53.41 6.18
C LYS A 284 33.60 -54.57 7.11
N LEU A 285 32.39 -55.11 7.01
CA LEU A 285 32.09 -56.44 7.55
C LEU A 285 31.51 -57.31 6.44
N LYS A 286 32.09 -58.51 6.33
CA LYS A 286 31.83 -59.56 5.35
C LYS A 286 30.44 -60.16 5.54
N ASP A 287 29.88 -60.65 4.43
CA ASP A 287 28.78 -61.60 4.39
C ASP A 287 29.00 -62.80 5.33
N LYS A 288 27.97 -63.13 6.12
CA LYS A 288 27.32 -64.46 6.10
C LYS A 288 26.08 -64.51 7.01
N ALA A 289 24.96 -64.84 6.36
CA ALA A 289 23.88 -65.73 6.76
C ALA A 289 23.05 -65.45 8.03
N GLY A 290 21.74 -65.24 7.80
CA GLY A 290 20.69 -65.80 8.66
C GLY A 290 19.61 -64.82 9.12
N ALA A 291 18.39 -65.06 8.62
CA ALA A 291 17.08 -64.74 9.19
C ALA A 291 16.48 -63.33 8.97
N ASP A 292 15.48 -63.35 8.08
CA ASP A 292 14.18 -62.68 8.13
C ASP A 292 14.11 -61.16 7.98
N ASP A 293 13.95 -60.78 6.70
CA ASP A 293 13.36 -59.54 6.21
C ASP A 293 11.82 -59.64 6.25
N PRO A 294 11.12 -58.85 7.08
CA PRO A 294 9.67 -58.89 7.19
C PRO A 294 8.91 -57.94 6.25
N PHE A 295 9.54 -57.35 5.21
CA PHE A 295 8.85 -56.29 4.44
C PHE A 295 9.15 -56.18 2.93
N ALA A 296 9.19 -57.31 2.22
CA ALA A 296 9.04 -57.37 0.75
C ALA A 296 8.37 -58.72 0.39
N SER A 297 7.42 -58.89 -0.52
CA SER A 297 6.95 -58.21 -1.73
C SER A 297 5.51 -58.74 -1.96
N ASP A 298 4.51 -57.93 -2.29
CA ASP A 298 3.99 -57.76 -3.66
C ASP A 298 3.98 -59.06 -4.51
N ASP A 299 2.78 -59.60 -4.81
CA ASP A 299 2.49 -60.31 -6.06
C ASP A 299 0.97 -60.46 -6.28
N GLU A 300 0.51 -60.02 -7.45
CA GLU A 300 -0.83 -60.23 -8.00
C GLU A 300 -1.02 -61.67 -8.50
N GLY A 301 -2.26 -62.19 -8.47
CA GLY A 301 -2.57 -63.46 -9.12
C GLY A 301 -4.02 -63.91 -8.99
N ASP A 302 -4.77 -63.66 -10.06
CA ASP A 302 -6.15 -64.08 -10.38
C ASP A 302 -6.39 -65.60 -10.27
N THR A 303 -7.57 -66.05 -9.82
CA THR A 303 -8.35 -67.13 -10.46
C THR A 303 -9.74 -67.34 -9.83
N GLU A 304 -10.65 -67.75 -10.71
CA GLU A 304 -12.10 -67.76 -10.64
C GLU A 304 -12.79 -68.82 -9.73
N ASP A 305 -14.10 -68.55 -9.56
CA ASP A 305 -15.23 -69.49 -9.66
C ASP A 305 -15.77 -70.22 -8.41
N THR A 306 -16.96 -69.80 -7.92
CA THR A 306 -18.25 -70.47 -8.20
C THR A 306 -19.46 -69.87 -7.42
N LYS A 307 -20.40 -69.27 -8.19
CA LYS A 307 -21.90 -69.20 -8.15
C LYS A 307 -22.73 -69.88 -7.02
N PRO A 308 -24.08 -69.73 -6.98
CA PRO A 308 -25.00 -68.59 -7.23
C PRO A 308 -26.23 -68.56 -6.26
N THR A 309 -27.13 -67.56 -6.38
CA THR A 309 -28.60 -67.70 -6.61
C THR A 309 -29.29 -66.33 -6.47
N SER A 310 -29.72 -65.75 -7.60
CA SER A 310 -31.14 -65.55 -7.99
C SER A 310 -31.84 -64.33 -7.34
N LYS A 311 -32.66 -63.50 -7.99
CA LYS A 311 -33.16 -63.35 -9.37
C LYS A 311 -33.99 -62.04 -9.39
N LYS A 312 -33.94 -61.33 -10.53
CA LYS A 312 -34.96 -60.48 -11.19
C LYS A 312 -35.45 -59.20 -10.47
N ALA A 313 -35.30 -57.98 -11.03
CA ALA A 313 -35.82 -57.42 -12.32
C ALA A 313 -37.35 -57.30 -12.33
N ALA A 314 -38.03 -56.26 -12.81
CA ALA A 314 -37.73 -54.94 -13.38
C ALA A 314 -39.07 -54.18 -13.52
N LYS A 315 -39.02 -52.83 -13.63
CA LYS A 315 -39.80 -51.87 -14.48
C LYS A 315 -41.31 -52.15 -14.80
N PRO A 316 -42.20 -51.14 -14.93
CA PRO A 316 -42.03 -50.09 -15.96
C PRO A 316 -42.72 -48.72 -15.73
N ALA A 317 -42.41 -47.74 -16.60
CA ALA A 317 -43.27 -46.59 -16.94
C ALA A 317 -44.10 -46.96 -18.22
N PRO A 318 -45.02 -46.16 -18.80
CA PRO A 318 -45.47 -44.78 -18.51
C PRO A 318 -47.03 -44.60 -18.58
N SER A 319 -47.56 -43.39 -18.36
CA SER A 319 -48.50 -42.71 -19.27
C SER A 319 -49.01 -41.36 -18.72
N SER A 320 -49.52 -40.58 -19.66
CA SER A 320 -49.69 -39.14 -19.76
C SER A 320 -50.96 -38.54 -19.15
N GLY A 321 -50.89 -37.25 -18.79
CA GLY A 321 -52.06 -36.42 -18.47
C GLY A 321 -51.73 -34.93 -18.36
N SER A 322 -51.65 -34.29 -19.53
CA SER A 322 -51.37 -32.89 -19.89
C SER A 322 -51.93 -31.78 -18.97
N LYS A 323 -51.12 -30.73 -18.73
CA LYS A 323 -51.56 -29.32 -18.81
C LYS A 323 -50.37 -28.40 -19.10
N ALA A 324 -50.50 -27.68 -20.21
CA ALA A 324 -49.51 -26.78 -20.78
C ALA A 324 -49.39 -25.45 -20.00
N LYS A 325 -48.16 -24.91 -19.91
CA LYS A 325 -47.85 -23.48 -20.10
C LYS A 325 -46.33 -23.28 -20.30
N ARG A 326 -46.03 -22.44 -21.29
CA ARG A 326 -44.72 -22.13 -21.92
C ARG A 326 -43.84 -21.16 -21.09
N PRO A 327 -42.57 -20.92 -21.47
CA PRO A 327 -41.44 -20.77 -20.55
C PRO A 327 -41.01 -19.32 -20.24
N VAL A 328 -40.27 -19.20 -19.13
CA VAL A 328 -39.41 -18.07 -18.71
C VAL A 328 -37.99 -18.40 -19.22
N PRO A 329 -37.15 -17.47 -19.73
CA PRO A 329 -36.32 -16.65 -18.83
C PRO A 329 -35.94 -15.24 -19.33
N LYS A 330 -35.79 -14.30 -18.39
CA LYS A 330 -34.72 -13.28 -18.29
C LYS A 330 -35.07 -12.28 -17.18
N LYS A 331 -34.61 -12.55 -15.95
CA LYS A 331 -34.37 -11.50 -14.95
C LYS A 331 -32.88 -11.31 -14.84
N ALA A 332 -32.43 -10.10 -15.16
CA ALA A 332 -31.08 -9.65 -14.97
C ALA A 332 -30.72 -9.75 -13.48
N LYS A 333 -29.63 -10.47 -13.17
CA LYS A 333 -28.91 -10.31 -11.91
C LYS A 333 -28.02 -9.08 -12.07
N VAL A 334 -28.16 -8.14 -11.14
CA VAL A 334 -27.19 -7.10 -10.87
C VAL A 334 -25.92 -7.80 -10.40
N ALA A 335 -24.85 -7.71 -11.21
CA ALA A 335 -23.51 -8.08 -10.80
C ALA A 335 -22.80 -6.79 -10.38
N ASN A 336 -22.49 -6.71 -9.08
CA ASN A 336 -21.41 -5.89 -8.58
C ASN A 336 -20.11 -6.59 -8.97
N ASP A 337 -19.41 -6.05 -9.98
CA ASP A 337 -18.02 -6.37 -10.27
C ASP A 337 -17.21 -5.08 -10.11
N PHE A 338 -16.71 -4.85 -8.90
CA PHE A 338 -15.57 -3.96 -8.67
C PHE A 338 -14.38 -4.88 -8.36
N ALA A 339 -13.81 -5.42 -9.43
CA ALA A 339 -12.54 -6.12 -9.37
C ALA A 339 -11.42 -5.08 -9.14
N SER A 340 -10.75 -5.21 -7.99
CA SER A 340 -9.37 -4.81 -7.86
C SER A 340 -8.55 -5.69 -8.80
N ASP A 341 -7.76 -5.09 -9.69
CA ASP A 341 -6.59 -5.75 -10.21
C ASP A 341 -5.41 -4.79 -10.22
N SER A 342 -4.37 -5.25 -9.55
CA SER A 342 -3.03 -4.69 -9.51
C SER A 342 -2.26 -5.24 -10.70
N ASP A 343 -1.25 -4.49 -11.14
CA ASP A 343 -0.09 -4.98 -11.90
C ASP A 343 -0.28 -5.19 -13.42
N ASP A 344 0.18 -4.21 -14.20
CA ASP A 344 0.85 -4.48 -15.49
C ASP A 344 1.59 -3.21 -15.97
N GLY A 345 2.81 -3.03 -15.46
CA GLY A 345 3.68 -1.87 -15.69
C GLY A 345 4.58 -1.95 -16.93
N GLU A 346 4.44 -2.95 -17.81
CA GLU A 346 5.33 -3.12 -18.98
C GLU A 346 4.71 -2.78 -20.34
N ALA A 347 3.41 -2.49 -20.43
CA ALA A 347 2.74 -2.28 -21.73
C ALA A 347 2.78 -0.83 -22.27
N GLU A 348 3.20 0.17 -21.49
CA GLU A 348 3.16 1.58 -21.92
C GLU A 348 4.48 2.08 -22.55
N ALA A 349 5.61 1.42 -22.31
CA ALA A 349 6.90 1.79 -22.90
C ALA A 349 7.01 1.38 -24.38
N ALA A 350 6.42 0.25 -24.78
CA ALA A 350 6.45 -0.24 -26.16
C ALA A 350 5.58 0.60 -27.12
N ARG A 351 4.47 1.20 -26.63
CA ARG A 351 3.54 1.98 -27.48
C ARG A 351 4.06 3.37 -27.84
N LYS A 352 5.00 3.94 -27.07
CA LYS A 352 5.64 5.23 -27.39
C LYS A 352 6.81 5.12 -28.36
N ALA A 353 7.39 3.93 -28.55
CA ALA A 353 8.44 3.68 -29.53
C ALA A 353 7.86 3.47 -30.96
N GLU A 354 6.68 2.87 -31.11
CA GLU A 354 6.12 2.57 -32.43
C GLU A 354 5.53 3.80 -33.17
N VAL A 355 5.14 4.85 -32.44
CA VAL A 355 4.58 6.09 -33.06
C VAL A 355 5.67 7.02 -33.61
N LYS A 356 6.91 6.91 -33.14
CA LYS A 356 8.05 7.68 -33.69
C LYS A 356 8.70 7.04 -34.93
N ALA A 357 8.42 5.78 -35.23
CA ALA A 357 8.96 5.08 -36.40
C ALA A 357 8.12 5.24 -37.68
N LYS A 358 6.87 5.75 -37.61
CA LYS A 358 5.96 5.88 -38.77
C LYS A 358 5.92 7.27 -39.43
N LYS A 359 6.83 8.20 -39.07
CA LYS A 359 6.89 9.56 -39.68
C LYS A 359 8.19 9.89 -40.42
N ALA A 360 9.06 8.92 -40.63
CA ALA A 360 10.29 9.09 -41.40
C ALA A 360 10.35 8.05 -42.52
N GLY A 361 9.74 8.35 -43.67
CA GLY A 361 9.90 7.49 -44.83
C GLY A 361 8.86 7.72 -45.91
N THR A 362 9.02 8.77 -46.72
CA THR A 362 8.69 8.71 -48.15
C THR A 362 9.26 9.94 -48.87
N THR A 363 10.46 9.79 -49.41
CA THR A 363 11.04 10.70 -50.41
C THR A 363 11.30 9.89 -51.67
N LYS A 364 10.55 10.12 -52.76
CA LYS A 364 11.01 9.87 -54.14
C LYS A 364 10.17 10.56 -55.23
N LYS A 365 10.60 11.78 -55.58
CA LYS A 365 11.08 12.27 -56.89
C LYS A 365 10.45 11.72 -58.20
N ARG A 366 9.84 12.65 -58.97
CA ARG A 366 9.99 12.98 -60.43
C ARG A 366 8.73 13.73 -60.90
N LYS A 367 8.69 14.64 -61.87
CA LYS A 367 9.61 15.53 -62.62
C LYS A 367 8.68 16.29 -63.59
N GLY A 368 8.81 17.62 -63.73
CA GLY A 368 8.52 18.29 -65.01
C GLY A 368 7.54 19.47 -65.00
N ALA A 369 7.95 20.49 -65.75
CA ALA A 369 7.24 21.59 -66.38
C ALA A 369 7.26 22.97 -65.70
N GLU A 370 7.88 23.89 -66.45
CA GLU A 370 7.95 25.35 -66.38
C GLU A 370 6.62 26.03 -66.00
N LEU A 371 6.69 27.20 -65.36
CA LEU A 371 6.36 28.48 -65.98
C LEU A 371 6.71 29.67 -65.06
N ASP A 372 7.02 30.74 -65.76
CA ASP A 372 7.57 32.07 -65.45
C ASP A 372 6.81 32.98 -64.46
N GLU A 373 7.48 34.10 -64.13
CA GLU A 373 6.97 35.42 -63.69
C GLU A 373 6.41 35.51 -62.24
N GLU A 374 6.65 36.51 -61.40
CA GLU A 374 7.27 37.86 -61.39
C GLU A 374 7.58 38.15 -59.90
N VAL A 375 8.77 38.61 -59.53
CA VAL A 375 9.09 40.01 -59.16
C VAL A 375 8.01 40.68 -58.28
N GLU A 376 8.26 40.82 -56.97
CA GLU A 376 8.42 42.15 -56.37
C GLU A 376 9.00 42.09 -54.95
N GLU A 377 9.83 43.10 -54.72
CA GLU A 377 10.81 43.29 -53.65
C GLU A 377 10.24 43.95 -52.39
N GLU A 378 11.03 43.79 -51.33
CA GLU A 378 11.33 44.75 -50.25
C GLU A 378 10.19 45.44 -49.46
N ALA A 379 9.98 44.97 -48.22
CA ALA A 379 10.67 45.44 -47.00
C ALA A 379 10.92 46.99 -46.79
N PRO A 380 11.35 47.46 -45.59
CA PRO A 380 10.55 48.39 -44.80
C PRO A 380 11.27 49.71 -44.39
N LYS A 381 10.52 50.63 -43.75
CA LYS A 381 10.89 51.47 -42.56
C LYS A 381 10.64 52.99 -42.69
N LYS A 382 9.89 53.46 -41.68
CA LYS A 382 10.15 54.57 -40.72
C LYS A 382 10.34 56.04 -41.22
N LYS A 383 9.46 56.86 -40.63
CA LYS A 383 9.69 58.04 -39.75
C LYS A 383 9.71 59.45 -40.35
N ARG A 384 9.08 60.33 -39.54
CA ARG A 384 9.12 61.82 -39.42
C ARG A 384 8.20 62.53 -40.42
N GLY A 385 7.39 63.53 -40.04
CA GLY A 385 7.21 64.25 -38.79
C GLY A 385 6.85 65.72 -39.12
N ARG A 386 5.99 66.35 -38.30
CA ARG A 386 5.54 67.76 -38.34
C ARG A 386 4.73 68.14 -39.61
N ALA A 387 3.71 68.98 -39.55
CA ALA A 387 3.34 70.01 -38.58
C ALA A 387 1.86 69.89 -38.15
#